data_AF-A0A388SHQ1-F1
#
_entry.id   AF-A0A388SHQ1-F1
#
_cell.length_a   1.000
_cell.length_b   1.000
_cell.length_c   1.000
_cell.angle_alpha   90.00
_cell.angle_beta   90.00
_cell.angle_gamma   90.00
#
_symmetry.space_group_name_H-M   'P 1'
#
loop_
_entity.id
_entity.type
_entity.pdbx_description
1 polymer ?
#
loop_
_entity_poly.entity_id
_entity_poly.type
_entity_poly.pdbx_seq_one_letter_code
_entity_poly.pdbx_strand_id
1 'polypeptide(L)'
;MTAPDTFTSFSLSAVLSNLKVGLCVLRGELGRMATGVLRCMEARQLRRRMDEEHAALGRRMMELLDAGVPATDDARIHELAGRAAFLRDELARHAAGADADRERHLARMARCCGNGGKG
;
A
#
# COMPACT_ATOMS: atom_id res chain seq x y z
N MET A 1 39.60 23.22 -41.23
CA MET A 1 38.21 23.32 -40.74
C MET A 1 38.00 22.19 -39.75
N THR A 2 37.96 22.51 -38.47
CA THR A 2 37.82 21.56 -37.36
C THR A 2 36.35 21.21 -37.15
N ALA A 3 36.06 19.91 -37.06
CA ALA A 3 34.72 19.33 -36.91
C ALA A 3 34.05 19.76 -35.59
N PRO A 4 32.84 20.36 -35.62
CA PRO A 4 32.06 20.68 -34.41
C PRO A 4 31.15 19.55 -33.91
N ASP A 5 31.12 18.39 -34.58
CA ASP A 5 30.01 17.43 -34.39
C ASP A 5 30.15 16.52 -33.16
N THR A 6 31.32 16.46 -32.54
CA THR A 6 31.57 15.61 -31.37
C THR A 6 31.05 16.25 -30.08
N PHE A 7 31.17 17.57 -29.89
CA PHE A 7 30.70 18.21 -28.66
C PHE A 7 29.17 18.29 -28.55
N THR A 8 28.48 18.47 -29.68
CA THR A 8 27.01 18.54 -29.73
C THR A 8 26.34 17.17 -29.56
N SER A 9 26.94 16.12 -30.15
CA SER A 9 26.44 14.74 -30.02
C SER A 9 26.60 14.18 -28.61
N PHE A 10 27.73 14.46 -27.93
CA PHE A 10 27.91 14.10 -26.51
C PHE A 10 26.91 14.82 -25.59
N SER A 11 26.61 16.11 -25.87
CA SER A 11 25.62 16.89 -25.11
C SER A 11 24.19 16.36 -25.29
N LEU A 12 23.79 16.04 -26.52
CA LEU A 12 22.45 15.51 -26.80
C LEU A 12 22.26 14.09 -26.24
N SER A 13 23.30 13.24 -26.30
CA SER A 13 23.30 11.91 -25.67
C SER A 13 23.14 12.00 -24.15
N ALA A 14 23.82 12.93 -23.49
CA ALA A 14 23.68 13.19 -22.05
C ALA A 14 22.27 13.70 -21.68
N VAL A 15 21.66 14.55 -22.51
CA VAL A 15 20.28 15.01 -22.29
C VAL A 15 19.28 13.87 -22.43
N LEU A 16 19.44 13.02 -23.46
CA LEU A 16 18.57 11.86 -23.68
C LEU A 16 18.74 10.80 -22.59
N SER A 17 19.95 10.57 -22.09
CA SER A 17 20.19 9.64 -20.99
C SER A 17 19.54 10.13 -19.69
N ASN A 18 19.65 11.43 -19.39
CA ASN A 18 18.97 12.04 -18.24
C ASN A 18 17.45 11.96 -18.37
N LEU A 19 16.89 12.24 -19.56
CA LEU A 19 15.46 12.11 -19.81
C LEU A 19 14.98 10.67 -19.62
N LYS A 20 15.75 9.68 -20.10
CA LYS A 20 15.45 8.26 -19.91
C LYS A 20 15.40 7.89 -18.43
N VAL A 21 16.38 8.34 -17.64
CA VAL A 21 16.41 8.12 -16.19
C VAL A 21 15.20 8.78 -15.52
N GLY A 22 14.90 10.04 -15.86
CA GLY A 22 13.74 10.78 -15.35
C GLY A 22 12.40 10.07 -15.62
N LEU A 23 12.20 9.58 -16.85
CA LEU A 23 11.01 8.81 -17.21
C LEU A 23 10.92 7.46 -16.49
N CYS A 24 12.05 6.78 -16.25
CA CYS A 24 12.08 5.55 -15.46
C CYS A 24 11.67 5.79 -14.00
N VAL A 25 12.17 6.88 -13.40
CA VAL A 25 11.77 7.29 -12.04
C VAL A 25 10.29 7.64 -12.00
N LEU A 26 9.81 8.48 -12.94
CA LEU A 26 8.41 8.89 -13.02
C LEU A 26 7.48 7.67 -13.16
N ARG A 27 7.81 6.72 -14.03
CA ARG A 27 7.06 5.47 -14.17
C ARG A 27 7.03 4.66 -12.87
N GLY A 28 8.16 4.59 -12.16
CA GLY A 28 8.26 3.92 -10.87
C GLY A 28 7.38 4.56 -9.81
N GLU A 29 7.41 5.89 -9.71
CA GLU A 29 6.57 6.66 -8.78
C GLU A 29 5.09 6.55 -9.10
N LEU A 30 4.70 6.66 -10.37
CA LEU A 30 3.30 6.47 -10.80
C LEU A 30 2.80 5.06 -10.48
N GLY A 31 3.59 4.03 -10.75
CA GLY A 31 3.26 2.66 -10.36
C GLY A 31 3.06 2.51 -8.86
N ARG A 32 3.95 3.09 -8.06
CA ARG A 32 3.86 3.11 -6.59
C ARG A 32 2.59 3.84 -6.13
N MET A 33 2.29 5.01 -6.68
CA MET A 33 1.09 5.78 -6.34
C MET A 33 -0.18 4.99 -6.65
N ALA A 34 -0.26 4.36 -7.81
CA ALA A 34 -1.39 3.51 -8.18
C ALA A 34 -1.60 2.35 -7.20
N THR A 35 -0.52 1.63 -6.83
CA THR A 35 -0.58 0.59 -5.80
C THR A 35 -1.00 1.15 -4.44
N GLY A 36 -0.50 2.34 -4.08
CA GLY A 36 -0.89 3.02 -2.84
C GLY A 36 -2.37 3.34 -2.77
N VAL A 37 -2.96 3.82 -3.87
CA VAL A 37 -4.41 4.10 -3.96
C VAL A 37 -5.23 2.82 -3.78
N LEU A 38 -4.86 1.73 -4.48
CA LEU A 38 -5.55 0.44 -4.35
C LEU A 38 -5.52 -0.08 -2.91
N ARG A 39 -4.37 -0.02 -2.24
CA ARG A 39 -4.25 -0.41 -0.84
C ARG A 39 -5.04 0.48 0.11
N CYS A 40 -5.09 1.78 -0.15
CA CYS A 40 -5.95 2.68 0.61
C CYS A 40 -7.43 2.36 0.39
N MET A 41 -7.82 1.86 -0.77
CA MET A 41 -9.19 1.38 -1.00
C MET A 41 -9.45 0.08 -0.24
N GLU A 42 -8.56 -0.90 -0.31
CA GLU A 42 -8.65 -2.17 0.44
C GLU A 42 -8.73 -1.90 1.94
N ALA A 43 -7.81 -1.12 2.51
CA ALA A 43 -7.81 -0.78 3.94
C ALA A 43 -9.11 -0.07 4.37
N ARG A 44 -9.69 0.79 3.50
CA ARG A 44 -10.99 1.40 3.77
C ARG A 44 -12.13 0.39 3.73
N GLN A 45 -12.10 -0.57 2.81
CA GLN A 45 -13.09 -1.65 2.76
C GLN A 45 -13.00 -2.54 4.00
N LEU A 46 -11.78 -2.91 4.43
CA LEU A 46 -11.57 -3.68 5.67
C LEU A 46 -12.10 -2.93 6.89
N ARG A 47 -11.81 -1.63 7.02
CA ARG A 47 -12.32 -0.79 8.11
C ARG A 47 -13.85 -0.74 8.12
N ARG A 48 -14.49 -0.53 6.97
CA ARG A 48 -15.95 -0.54 6.87
C ARG A 48 -16.55 -1.87 7.31
N ARG A 49 -15.97 -3.00 6.85
CA ARG A 49 -16.39 -4.33 7.30
C ARG A 49 -16.21 -4.51 8.79
N MET A 50 -15.10 -4.06 9.35
CA MET A 50 -14.84 -4.11 10.78
C MET A 50 -15.88 -3.30 11.57
N ASP A 51 -16.25 -2.10 11.10
CA ASP A 51 -17.26 -1.26 11.73
C ASP A 51 -18.66 -1.93 11.67
N GLU A 52 -19.00 -2.57 10.54
CA GLU A 52 -20.23 -3.35 10.38
C GLU A 52 -20.32 -4.52 11.39
N GLU A 53 -19.23 -5.27 11.56
CA GLU A 53 -19.16 -6.39 12.50
C GLU A 53 -19.24 -5.90 13.97
N HIS A 54 -18.57 -4.79 14.33
CA HIS A 54 -18.71 -4.19 15.66
C HIS A 54 -20.13 -3.69 15.92
N ALA A 55 -20.78 -3.07 14.92
CA ALA A 55 -22.16 -2.65 15.05
C ALA A 55 -23.11 -3.85 15.22
N ALA A 56 -22.86 -4.95 14.50
CA ALA A 56 -23.63 -6.20 14.66
C ALA A 56 -23.43 -6.81 16.06
N LEU A 57 -22.19 -6.81 16.56
CA LEU A 57 -21.87 -7.27 17.91
C LEU A 57 -22.57 -6.41 18.98
N GLY A 58 -22.53 -5.09 18.84
CA GLY A 58 -23.22 -4.17 19.74
C GLY A 58 -24.73 -4.37 19.76
N ARG A 59 -25.35 -4.54 18.58
CA ARG A 59 -26.79 -4.87 18.49
C ARG A 59 -27.10 -6.19 19.19
N ARG A 60 -26.30 -7.24 18.96
CA ARG A 60 -26.52 -8.55 19.58
C ARG A 60 -26.35 -8.51 21.10
N MET A 61 -25.36 -7.79 21.60
CA MET A 61 -25.18 -7.56 23.04
C MET A 61 -26.39 -6.85 23.65
N MET A 62 -26.92 -5.84 22.98
CA MET A 62 -28.10 -5.11 23.45
C MET A 62 -29.35 -6.00 23.46
N GLU A 63 -29.57 -6.82 22.44
CA GLU A 63 -30.66 -7.81 22.40
C GLU A 63 -30.59 -8.79 23.59
N LEU A 64 -29.39 -9.27 23.95
CA LEU A 64 -29.22 -10.19 25.07
C LEU A 64 -29.41 -9.51 26.42
N LEU A 65 -28.95 -8.26 26.55
CA LEU A 65 -29.18 -7.45 27.75
C LEU A 65 -30.67 -7.20 27.97
N ASP A 66 -31.42 -6.84 26.92
CA ASP A 66 -32.86 -6.64 26.97
C ASP A 66 -33.61 -7.95 27.29
N ALA A 67 -33.10 -9.09 26.81
CA ALA A 67 -33.64 -10.40 27.12
C ALA A 67 -33.24 -10.92 28.52
N GLY A 68 -32.35 -10.23 29.25
CA GLY A 68 -31.80 -10.69 30.52
C GLY A 68 -30.93 -11.95 30.40
N VAL A 69 -30.44 -12.27 29.19
CA VAL A 69 -29.65 -13.46 28.90
C VAL A 69 -28.16 -13.13 29.02
N PRO A 70 -27.36 -13.94 29.73
CA PRO A 70 -25.92 -13.74 29.81
C PRO A 70 -25.25 -13.87 28.43
N ALA A 71 -24.45 -12.87 28.07
CA ALA A 71 -23.74 -12.80 26.79
C ALA A 71 -22.64 -13.87 26.60
N THR A 72 -22.21 -14.51 27.69
CA THR A 72 -21.02 -15.38 27.71
C THR A 72 -21.19 -16.68 26.93
N ASP A 73 -22.42 -17.17 26.77
CA ASP A 73 -22.70 -18.45 26.07
C ASP A 73 -23.35 -18.24 24.69
N ASP A 74 -23.47 -16.99 24.22
CA ASP A 74 -24.05 -16.72 22.91
C ASP A 74 -23.01 -16.98 21.81
N ALA A 75 -23.16 -18.11 21.12
CA ALA A 75 -22.27 -18.52 20.03
C ALA A 75 -22.11 -17.44 18.94
N ARG A 76 -23.15 -16.62 18.72
CA ARG A 76 -23.13 -15.54 17.74
C ARG A 76 -22.27 -14.37 18.19
N ILE A 77 -22.20 -14.06 19.49
CA ILE A 77 -21.23 -13.09 20.03
C ILE A 77 -19.79 -13.57 19.80
N HIS A 78 -19.50 -14.84 20.09
CA HIS A 78 -18.16 -15.41 19.86
C HIS A 78 -17.76 -15.36 18.39
N GLU A 79 -18.69 -15.68 17.49
CA GLU A 79 -18.47 -15.60 16.05
C GLU A 79 -18.19 -14.16 15.59
N LEU A 80 -19.02 -13.19 15.99
CA LEU A 80 -18.86 -11.78 15.62
C LEU A 80 -17.55 -11.21 16.19
N ALA A 81 -17.20 -11.57 17.42
CA ALA A 81 -15.95 -11.16 18.05
C ALA A 81 -14.73 -11.76 17.32
N GLY A 82 -14.80 -13.03 16.91
CA GLY A 82 -13.77 -13.70 16.13
C GLY A 82 -13.57 -13.05 14.76
N ARG A 83 -14.65 -12.71 14.06
CA ARG A 83 -14.58 -11.98 12.78
C ARG A 83 -13.98 -10.58 12.95
N ALA A 84 -14.36 -9.84 13.98
CA ALA A 84 -13.81 -8.53 14.28
C ALA A 84 -12.30 -8.60 14.61
N ALA A 85 -11.87 -9.63 15.36
CA ALA A 85 -10.46 -9.88 15.64
C ALA A 85 -9.67 -10.21 14.37
N PHE A 86 -10.19 -11.10 13.52
CA PHE A 86 -9.59 -11.43 12.23
C PHE A 86 -9.41 -10.18 11.34
N LEU A 87 -10.44 -9.34 11.23
CA LEU A 87 -10.37 -8.12 10.43
C LEU A 87 -9.34 -7.10 10.97
N ARG A 88 -9.18 -7.04 12.30
CA ARG A 88 -8.14 -6.21 12.94
C ARG A 88 -6.74 -6.69 12.58
N ASP A 89 -6.51 -8.00 12.65
CA ASP A 89 -5.22 -8.59 12.32
C ASP A 89 -4.89 -8.47 10.82
N GLU A 90 -5.90 -8.60 9.95
CA GLU A 90 -5.76 -8.36 8.51
C GLU A 90 -5.41 -6.89 8.23
N LEU A 91 -6.05 -5.93 8.91
CA LEU A 91 -5.74 -4.51 8.77
C LEU A 91 -4.31 -4.19 9.22
N ALA A 92 -3.85 -4.80 10.32
CA ALA A 92 -2.48 -4.66 10.81
C ALA A 92 -1.46 -5.21 9.80
N ARG A 93 -1.74 -6.38 9.20
CA ARG A 93 -0.91 -6.96 8.13
C ARG A 93 -0.87 -6.07 6.89
N HIS A 94 -2.00 -5.49 6.48
CA HIS A 94 -2.04 -4.52 5.38
C HIS A 94 -1.17 -3.29 5.64
N ALA A 95 -1.19 -2.76 6.88
CA ALA A 95 -0.34 -1.62 7.27
C ALA A 95 1.15 -1.98 7.22
N ALA A 96 1.56 -3.10 7.81
CA ALA A 96 2.94 -3.57 7.77
C ALA A 96 3.43 -3.85 6.33
N GLY A 97 2.56 -4.38 5.47
CA GLY A 97 2.85 -4.59 4.06
C GLY A 97 3.10 -3.28 3.29
N ALA A 98 2.44 -2.18 3.65
CA ALA A 98 2.66 -0.87 3.04
C ALA A 98 4.05 -0.32 3.31
N ASP A 99 4.55 -0.48 4.54
CA ASP A 99 5.90 -0.05 4.92
C ASP A 99 6.97 -0.90 4.22
N ALA A 100 6.80 -2.22 4.21
CA ALA A 100 7.73 -3.12 3.52
C ALA A 100 7.83 -2.84 2.01
N ASP A 101 6.71 -2.50 1.34
CA ASP A 101 6.74 -2.13 -0.07
C ASP A 101 7.34 -0.76 -0.34
N ARG A 102 7.25 0.15 0.63
CA ARG A 102 7.96 1.43 0.56
C ARG A 102 9.47 1.19 0.52
N GLU A 103 9.99 0.37 1.41
CA GLU A 103 11.41 0.03 1.48
C GLU A 103 11.87 -0.68 0.21
N ARG A 104 11.11 -1.69 -0.27
CA ARG A 104 11.43 -2.39 -1.52
C ARG A 104 11.49 -1.44 -2.72
N HIS A 105 10.60 -0.46 -2.80
CA HIS A 105 10.60 0.54 -3.86
C HIS A 105 11.84 1.44 -3.81
N LEU A 106 12.18 1.96 -2.62
CA LEU A 106 13.38 2.78 -2.44
C LEU A 106 14.65 2.00 -2.82
N ALA A 107 14.73 0.72 -2.42
CA ALA A 107 15.83 -0.16 -2.80
C ALA A 107 15.91 -0.41 -4.31
N ARG A 108 14.76 -0.55 -5.00
CA ARG A 108 14.73 -0.64 -6.48
C ARG A 108 15.24 0.65 -7.13
N MET A 109 14.80 1.81 -6.65
CA MET A 109 15.23 3.10 -7.19
C MET A 109 16.73 3.33 -6.98
N ALA A 110 17.25 3.00 -5.80
CA ALA A 110 18.69 3.08 -5.53
C ALA A 110 19.52 2.23 -6.51
N ARG A 111 19.06 1.01 -6.86
CA ARG A 111 19.73 0.15 -7.83
C ARG A 111 19.64 0.66 -9.27
N CYS A 112 18.47 1.14 -9.70
CA CYS A 112 18.27 1.60 -11.08
C CYS A 112 18.94 2.96 -11.36
N CYS A 113 19.02 3.84 -10.36
CA CYS A 113 19.56 5.19 -10.51
C CYS A 113 21.04 5.29 -10.11
N GLY A 114 21.57 4.35 -9.30
CA GLY A 114 22.97 4.33 -8.88
C GLY A 114 23.95 3.71 -9.89
N ASN A 115 23.46 3.02 -10.93
CA ASN A 115 24.31 2.27 -11.87
C ASN A 115 24.61 3.01 -13.19
N GLY A 116 24.26 4.30 -13.30
CA GLY A 116 24.42 5.11 -14.51
C GLY A 116 25.82 5.67 -14.78
N GLY A 117 26.84 5.26 -14.02
CA GLY A 117 28.20 5.84 -14.06
C GLY A 117 29.31 4.92 -14.57
N LYS A 118 29.00 3.77 -15.18
CA LYS A 118 29.99 2.89 -15.80
C LYS A 118 29.45 2.35 -17.13
N GLY A 119 29.90 2.96 -18.22
CA GLY A 119 29.58 2.58 -19.60
C GLY A 119 30.07 3.66 -20.53
#